data_AF-A0A950Z4B0-F1
#
_entry.id   AF-A0A950Z4B0-F1
#
_cell.length_a   1.000
_cell.length_b   1.000
_cell.length_c   1.000
_cell.angle_alpha   90.00
_cell.angle_beta   90.00
_cell.angle_gamma   90.00
#
_symmetry.space_group_name_H-M   'P 1'
#
loop_
_entity.id
_entity.type
_entity.pdbx_description
1 polymer ?
#
loop_
_entity_poly.entity_id
_entity_poly.type
_entity_poly.pdbx_seq_one_letter_code
_entity_poly.pdbx_strand_id
1 'polypeptide(L)'
;MRPLFEEWFAPFRDMDVSTISLKHTGGTDHLSFDDAGLPAFQFIQDPLDYETLTHHSDVDTYSHAIPEDLMQASAVIATLVYDIANRSEMSPRKVTVQNGKLVRY
;
A
#
# COMPACT_ATOMS: atom_id res chain seq x y z
N MET A 1 -3.80 -12.36 2.52
CA MET A 1 -3.62 -10.92 2.80
C MET A 1 -4.93 -10.17 3.01
N ARG A 2 -5.96 -10.32 2.15
CA ARG A 2 -7.23 -9.56 2.28
C ARG A 2 -7.83 -9.50 3.71
N PRO A 3 -7.99 -10.61 4.47
CA PRO A 3 -8.55 -10.54 5.82
C PRO A 3 -7.75 -9.67 6.79
N LEU A 4 -6.41 -9.65 6.67
CA LEU A 4 -5.55 -8.80 7.50
C LEU A 4 -5.75 -7.32 7.17
N PHE A 5 -5.88 -6.97 5.89
CA PHE A 5 -6.18 -5.59 5.51
C PHE A 5 -7.58 -5.16 5.94
N GLU A 6 -8.57 -6.05 5.90
CA GLU A 6 -9.92 -5.76 6.40
C GLU A 6 -9.92 -5.48 7.91
N GLU A 7 -9.09 -6.20 8.67
CA GLU A 7 -8.86 -5.96 10.10
C GLU A 7 -8.12 -4.63 10.34
N TRP A 8 -7.00 -4.41 9.64
CA TRP A 8 -6.19 -3.19 9.78
C TRP A 8 -6.91 -1.91 9.36
N PHE A 9 -7.83 -2.00 8.40
CA PHE A 9 -8.63 -0.87 7.94
C PHE A 9 -9.90 -0.64 8.76
N ALA A 10 -10.31 -1.59 9.61
CA ALA A 10 -11.53 -1.46 10.41
C ALA A 10 -11.59 -0.16 11.25
N PRO A 11 -10.49 0.31 11.88
CA PRO A 11 -10.50 1.57 12.64
C PRO A 11 -10.61 2.84 11.81
N PHE A 12 -10.40 2.77 10.48
CA PHE A 12 -10.32 3.93 9.57
C PHE A 12 -11.49 4.03 8.61
N ARG A 13 -12.56 3.25 8.84
CA ARG A 13 -13.72 3.22 7.93
C ARG A 13 -14.49 4.53 7.87
N ASP A 14 -14.48 5.28 8.96
CA ASP A 14 -15.04 6.64 9.04
C ASP A 14 -14.20 7.68 8.30
N MET A 15 -12.97 7.31 7.91
CA MET A 15 -12.09 8.07 7.02
C MET A 15 -12.12 7.54 5.58
N ASP A 16 -13.15 6.77 5.20
CA ASP A 16 -13.31 6.17 3.86
C ASP A 16 -12.18 5.20 3.43
N VAL A 17 -11.33 4.76 4.37
CA VAL A 17 -10.30 3.75 4.12
C VAL A 17 -10.91 2.35 4.17
N SER A 18 -11.40 1.87 3.03
CA SER A 18 -12.09 0.58 2.95
C SER A 18 -11.77 -0.24 1.69
N THR A 19 -11.18 0.38 0.68
CA THR A 19 -10.96 -0.27 -0.62
C THR A 19 -9.77 -1.22 -0.57
N ILE A 20 -10.03 -2.50 -0.88
CA ILE A 20 -8.98 -3.53 -1.02
C ILE A 20 -9.09 -4.15 -2.41
N SER A 21 -8.07 -3.93 -3.23
CA SER A 21 -7.98 -4.43 -4.60
C SER A 21 -6.92 -5.53 -4.72
N LEU A 22 -7.19 -6.52 -5.57
CA LEU A 22 -6.19 -7.51 -6.02
C LEU A 22 -5.64 -7.16 -7.42
N LYS A 23 -6.03 -6.00 -7.98
CA LYS A 23 -5.53 -5.56 -9.28
C LYS A 23 -4.04 -5.27 -9.20
N HIS A 24 -3.34 -5.63 -10.27
CA HIS A 24 -1.95 -5.26 -10.45
C HIS A 24 -1.81 -3.77 -10.79
N THR A 25 -0.65 -3.26 -10.46
CA THR A 25 -0.20 -1.89 -10.69
C THR A 25 1.32 -1.95 -10.85
N GLY A 26 1.92 -0.90 -11.38
CA GLY A 26 3.36 -0.84 -11.54
C GLY A 26 3.88 0.58 -11.54
N GLY A 27 5.17 0.73 -11.83
CA GLY A 27 5.83 2.05 -11.81
C GLY A 27 6.16 2.55 -10.41
N THR A 28 6.13 1.70 -9.39
CA THR A 28 6.43 2.07 -8.00
C THR A 28 7.28 0.99 -7.30
N ASP A 29 7.94 1.35 -6.20
CA ASP A 29 9.04 0.56 -5.62
C ASP A 29 8.63 -0.77 -4.97
N HIS A 30 7.37 -0.92 -4.57
CA HIS A 30 6.88 -2.16 -3.92
C HIS A 30 7.06 -3.40 -4.81
N LEU A 31 7.12 -3.24 -6.13
CA LEU A 31 7.34 -4.34 -7.08
C LEU A 31 8.65 -5.10 -6.80
N SER A 32 9.72 -4.38 -6.45
CA SER A 32 11.03 -5.01 -6.18
C SER A 32 10.99 -5.95 -4.97
N PHE A 33 10.19 -5.61 -3.96
CA PHE A 33 9.97 -6.45 -2.77
C PHE A 33 9.05 -7.63 -3.10
N ASP A 34 7.99 -7.39 -3.88
CA ASP A 34 7.08 -8.44 -4.33
C ASP A 34 7.80 -9.52 -5.17
N ASP A 35 8.69 -9.10 -6.07
CA ASP A 35 9.55 -9.96 -6.89
C ASP A 35 10.50 -10.81 -6.05
N ALA A 36 10.99 -10.26 -4.92
CA ALA A 36 11.80 -10.99 -3.95
C ALA A 36 10.96 -11.96 -3.07
N GLY A 37 9.64 -12.03 -3.28
CA GLY A 37 8.72 -12.86 -2.49
C GLY A 37 8.34 -12.27 -1.13
N LEU A 38 8.66 -10.99 -0.90
CA LEU A 38 8.28 -10.28 0.32
C LEU A 38 6.85 -9.71 0.15
N PRO A 39 6.03 -9.67 1.22
CA PRO A 39 4.73 -9.01 1.15
C PRO A 39 4.92 -7.51 0.90
N ALA A 40 4.48 -7.03 -0.25
CA ALA A 40 4.65 -5.64 -0.66
C ALA A 40 3.38 -5.13 -1.34
N PHE A 41 3.03 -3.87 -1.05
CA PHE A 41 1.77 -3.27 -1.43
C PHE A 41 1.98 -1.79 -1.70
N GLN A 42 1.05 -1.19 -2.43
CA GLN A 42 0.89 0.26 -2.49
C GLN A 42 -0.48 0.66 -1.97
N PHE A 43 -0.65 1.93 -1.64
CA PHE A 43 -1.94 2.50 -1.26
C PHE A 43 -2.72 2.94 -2.50
N ILE A 44 -4.05 2.88 -2.40
CA ILE A 44 -4.96 3.46 -3.38
C ILE A 44 -5.33 4.84 -2.85
N GLN A 45 -5.17 5.86 -3.68
CA GLN A 45 -5.54 7.24 -3.38
C GLN A 45 -6.63 7.69 -4.36
N ASP A 46 -7.35 8.76 -4.00
CA ASP A 46 -8.17 9.45 -4.99
C ASP A 46 -7.25 9.97 -6.12
N PRO A 47 -7.56 9.70 -7.40
CA PRO A 47 -6.73 10.15 -8.50
C PRO A 47 -6.66 11.68 -8.64
N LEU A 48 -7.64 12.43 -8.12
CA LEU A 48 -7.71 13.89 -8.25
C LEU A 48 -7.41 14.35 -9.70
N ASP A 49 -6.37 15.17 -9.88
CA ASP A 49 -5.84 15.65 -11.16
C ASP A 49 -4.49 14.99 -11.54
N TYR A 50 -4.11 13.90 -10.86
CA TYR A 50 -2.81 13.22 -11.04
C TYR A 50 -2.52 12.89 -12.50
N GLU A 51 -3.39 12.08 -13.12
CA GLU A 51 -3.18 11.59 -14.50
C GLU A 51 -3.43 12.64 -15.59
N THR A 52 -4.14 13.72 -15.26
CA THR A 52 -4.61 14.70 -16.26
C THR A 52 -3.81 15.99 -16.27
N LEU A 53 -3.14 16.33 -15.18
CA LEU A 53 -2.49 17.62 -15.01
C LEU A 53 -1.14 17.55 -14.30
N THR A 54 -1.06 16.91 -13.13
CA THR A 54 0.09 17.10 -12.23
C THR A 54 1.22 16.09 -12.48
N HIS A 55 0.93 14.83 -12.73
CA HIS A 55 1.97 13.80 -12.89
C HIS A 55 2.94 14.10 -14.04
N HIS A 56 4.25 14.10 -13.72
CA HIS A 56 5.33 14.35 -14.68
C HIS A 56 5.21 15.67 -15.47
N SER A 57 4.67 16.71 -14.83
CA SER A 57 4.54 18.03 -15.43
C SER A 57 5.19 19.11 -14.58
N ASP A 58 5.38 20.29 -15.16
CA ASP A 58 5.93 21.47 -14.45
C ASP A 58 4.96 22.03 -13.39
N VAL A 59 3.72 21.54 -13.33
CA VAL A 59 2.73 21.96 -12.33
C VAL A 59 2.65 21.03 -11.12
N ASP A 60 3.45 19.95 -11.08
CA ASP A 60 3.69 19.13 -9.88
C ASP A 60 4.44 19.96 -8.83
N THR A 61 3.68 20.75 -8.08
CA THR A 61 4.18 21.75 -7.16
C THR A 61 3.39 21.71 -5.86
N TYR A 62 3.96 22.28 -4.81
CA TYR A 62 3.35 22.28 -3.47
C TYR A 62 1.91 22.80 -3.43
N SER A 63 1.50 23.67 -4.35
CA SER A 63 0.12 24.19 -4.39
C SER A 63 -0.94 23.14 -4.73
N HIS A 64 -0.57 22.01 -5.33
CA HIS A 64 -1.47 20.89 -5.58
C HIS A 64 -1.48 19.86 -4.43
N ALA A 65 -0.65 20.03 -3.41
CA ALA A 65 -0.69 19.19 -2.22
C ALA A 65 -1.91 19.56 -1.36
N ILE A 66 -2.78 18.59 -1.10
CA ILE A 66 -3.96 18.76 -0.24
C ILE A 66 -3.56 18.39 1.20
N PRO A 67 -3.47 19.37 2.13
CA PRO A 67 -3.00 19.09 3.50
C PRO A 67 -3.84 18.04 4.22
N GLU A 68 -5.15 18.06 4.04
CA GLU A 68 -6.10 17.15 4.67
C GLU A 68 -5.84 15.70 4.25
N ASP A 69 -5.66 15.45 2.95
CA ASP A 69 -5.36 14.13 2.40
C ASP A 69 -4.00 13.63 2.87
N LEU A 70 -3.00 14.51 2.94
CA LEU A 70 -1.67 14.18 3.47
C LEU A 70 -1.72 13.80 4.96
N MET A 71 -2.52 14.51 5.76
CA MET A 71 -2.71 14.20 7.19
C MET A 71 -3.41 12.84 7.37
N GLN A 72 -4.47 12.59 6.60
CA GLN A 72 -5.18 11.31 6.61
C GLN A 72 -4.25 10.16 6.22
N ALA A 73 -3.57 10.27 5.07
CA ALA A 73 -2.64 9.26 4.58
C ALA A 73 -1.53 8.99 5.60
N SER A 74 -0.95 10.04 6.19
CA SER A 74 0.11 9.91 7.20
C SER A 74 -0.37 9.14 8.43
N ALA A 75 -1.57 9.44 8.94
CA ALA A 75 -2.13 8.76 10.10
C ALA A 75 -2.39 7.27 9.83
N VAL A 76 -2.96 6.95 8.66
CA VAL A 76 -3.26 5.57 8.25
C VAL A 76 -1.97 4.77 8.06
N ILE A 77 -1.01 5.31 7.31
CA ILE A 77 0.27 4.63 7.04
C ILE A 77 1.04 4.41 8.34
N ALA A 78 1.16 5.44 9.19
CA ALA A 78 1.89 5.33 10.45
C ALA A 78 1.28 4.26 11.37
N THR A 79 -0.05 4.20 11.45
CA THR A 79 -0.73 3.19 12.27
C THR A 79 -0.55 1.80 11.69
N LEU A 80 -0.72 1.62 10.38
CA LEU A 80 -0.50 0.31 9.73
C LEU A 80 0.93 -0.19 9.94
N VAL A 81 1.92 0.68 9.75
CA VAL A 81 3.33 0.32 9.97
C VAL A 81 3.56 -0.08 11.42
N TYR A 82 3.02 0.67 12.38
CA TYR A 82 3.13 0.35 13.79
C TYR A 82 2.48 -1.00 14.12
N ASP A 83 1.24 -1.23 13.69
CA ASP A 83 0.51 -2.47 13.97
C ASP A 83 1.22 -3.66 13.33
N ILE A 84 1.63 -3.56 12.07
CA ILE A 84 2.34 -4.62 11.36
C ILE A 84 3.68 -4.94 12.02
N ALA A 85 4.42 -3.91 12.45
CA ALA A 85 5.72 -4.09 13.11
C ALA A 85 5.61 -4.74 14.50
N ASN A 86 4.47 -4.58 15.18
CA ASN A 86 4.24 -5.11 16.53
C ASN A 86 3.42 -6.41 16.56
N ARG A 87 3.06 -6.97 15.40
CA ARG A 87 2.39 -8.28 15.33
C ARG A 87 3.31 -9.40 15.81
N SER A 88 2.75 -10.34 16.56
CA SER A 88 3.43 -11.58 16.98
C SER A 88 3.72 -12.52 15.81
N GLU A 89 2.88 -12.47 14.78
CA GLU A 89 2.96 -13.36 13.61
C GLU A 89 3.47 -12.61 12.37
N MET A 90 4.35 -13.29 11.63
CA MET A 90 4.81 -12.82 10.32
C MET A 90 3.64 -12.68 9.33
N SER A 91 3.72 -11.67 8.46
CA SER A 91 2.77 -11.54 7.35
C SER A 91 2.91 -12.72 6.37
N PRO A 92 1.78 -13.27 5.87
CA PRO A 92 1.81 -14.31 4.85
C PRO A 92 2.64 -13.92 3.62
N ARG A 93 3.57 -14.79 3.22
CA ARG A 93 4.43 -14.59 2.05
C ARG A 93 3.95 -15.42 0.87
N LYS A 94 4.31 -15.01 -0.35
CA LYS A 94 4.10 -15.84 -1.54
C LYS A 94 4.94 -17.11 -1.41
N VAL A 95 4.37 -18.25 -1.78
CA VAL A 95 5.14 -19.50 -1.87
C VAL A 95 5.85 -19.46 -3.22
N THR A 96 7.18 -19.47 -3.20
CA THR A 96 7.98 -19.48 -4.42
C THR A 96 8.48 -20.90 -4.67
N VAL A 97 8.59 -21.32 -5.94
CA VAL A 97 9.25 -22.57 -6.30
C VAL A 97 10.67 -22.23 -6.76
N GLN A 98 11.69 -22.70 -6.02
CA GLN A 98 13.08 -22.65 -6.48
C GLN A 98 13.57 -24.08 -6.71
N ASN A 99 14.14 -24.33 -7.89
CA ASN A 99 14.69 -25.64 -8.28
C ASN A 99 13.71 -26.82 -8.06
N GLY A 100 12.42 -26.60 -8.35
CA GLY A 100 11.38 -27.63 -8.19
C GLY A 100 10.96 -27.91 -6.75
N LYS A 101 11.45 -27.15 -5.76
CA LYS A 101 11.03 -27.23 -4.35
C LYS A 101 10.26 -25.98 -3.94
N LEU A 102 9.21 -26.18 -3.15
CA LEU A 102 8.50 -25.08 -2.49
C LEU A 102 9.45 -24.46 -1.46
N VAL A 103 9.78 -23.20 -1.65
CA VAL A 103 10.54 -22.39 -0.70
C VAL A 103 9.57 -21.40 -0.06
N ARG A 104 9.52 -21.46 1.27
CA ARG A 104 8.88 -20.42 2.09
C ARG A 104 10.01 -19.63 2.74
N TYR A 105 10.03 -18.33 2.48
CA TYR A 105 10.86 -17.40 3.24
C TYR A 105 10.22 -17.08 4.59
#